data_AF-A0AAN6JUH5-F1
#
_entry.id   AF-A0AAN6JUH5-F1
#
_cell.length_a   1.000
_cell.length_b   1.000
_cell.length_c   1.000
_cell.angle_alpha   90.00
_cell.angle_beta   90.00
_cell.angle_gamma   90.00
#
_symmetry.space_group_name_H-M   'P 1'
#
loop_
_entity.id
_entity.type
_entity.pdbx_description
1 polymer ?
#
loop_
_entity_poly.entity_id
_entity_poly.type
_entity_poly.pdbx_seq_one_letter_code
_entity_poly.pdbx_strand_id
1 'polypeptide(L)'
;MGKLDNPIQAIIDKDDNGSPLFIHFEHIQSNFVRISLSMCTSSIPTELKPLLTLYLMNFFTTPVMRGGKRVEFEDVVLDLEKETVSYQASSERGNADMICVHFQAEVERYESIISWLKTMLFDAVHDPARLYASLTKILADIPDEKREAD
;
A
#
# COMPACT_ATOMS: atom_id res chain seq x y z
N MET A 1 -10.90 -5.45 17.03
CA MET A 1 -9.90 -4.93 18.00
C MET A 1 -10.66 -4.23 19.12
N GLY A 2 -10.16 -4.31 20.36
CA GLY A 2 -10.80 -3.65 21.53
C GLY A 2 -10.54 -2.14 21.56
N LYS A 3 -11.31 -1.40 22.35
CA LYS A 3 -11.07 0.03 22.59
C LYS A 3 -9.73 0.20 23.31
N LEU A 4 -8.83 0.98 22.73
CA LEU A 4 -7.53 1.28 23.34
C LEU A 4 -7.71 2.41 24.34
N ASP A 5 -7.28 2.20 25.58
CA ASP A 5 -7.35 3.19 26.65
C ASP A 5 -5.93 3.58 27.04
N ASN A 6 -5.32 4.48 26.26
CA ASN A 6 -3.99 5.01 26.54
C ASN A 6 -3.88 6.50 26.13
N PRO A 7 -2.90 7.25 26.68
CA PRO A 7 -2.77 8.69 26.45
C PRO A 7 -2.61 9.10 24.98
N ILE A 8 -2.02 8.23 24.15
CA ILE A 8 -1.76 8.53 22.73
C ILE A 8 -3.03 8.35 21.92
N GLN A 9 -3.77 7.26 22.16
CA GLN A 9 -5.08 7.09 21.55
C GLN A 9 -6.00 8.24 21.93
N ALA A 10 -5.96 8.72 23.18
CA ALA A 10 -6.73 9.88 23.60
C ALA A 10 -6.34 11.20 22.88
N ILE A 11 -5.12 11.31 22.33
CA ILE A 11 -4.72 12.45 21.49
C ILE A 11 -5.31 12.30 20.08
N ILE A 12 -5.25 11.09 19.52
CA ILE A 12 -5.80 10.78 18.20
C ILE A 12 -7.32 10.97 18.20
N ASP A 13 -8.01 10.43 19.21
CA ASP A 13 -9.47 10.52 19.35
C ASP A 13 -9.97 11.96 19.53
N LYS A 14 -9.12 12.89 20.02
CA LYS A 14 -9.48 14.32 20.09
C LYS A 14 -9.55 15.00 18.73
N ASP A 15 -8.85 14.46 17.74
CA ASP A 15 -8.87 14.94 16.36
C ASP A 15 -9.92 14.19 15.51
N ASP A 16 -10.86 13.51 16.16
CA ASP A 16 -11.98 12.87 15.49
C ASP A 16 -12.85 13.93 14.79
N ASN A 17 -12.90 13.82 13.46
CA ASN A 17 -13.68 14.68 12.57
C ASN A 17 -14.82 13.91 11.88
N GLY A 18 -15.16 12.71 12.36
CA GLY A 18 -16.15 11.82 11.75
C GLY A 18 -15.63 11.03 10.55
N SER A 19 -14.31 10.99 10.33
CA SER A 19 -13.68 10.18 9.30
C SER A 19 -13.96 8.68 9.52
N PRO A 20 -14.24 7.91 8.46
CA PRO A 20 -14.37 6.46 8.56
C PRO A 20 -13.01 5.74 8.77
N LEU A 21 -11.89 6.48 8.72
CA LEU A 21 -10.56 5.91 8.94
C LEU A 21 -10.35 5.64 10.44
N PHE A 22 -10.26 4.36 10.79
CA PHE A 22 -9.84 3.95 12.12
C PHE A 22 -8.31 3.96 12.21
N ILE A 23 -7.77 4.67 13.21
CA ILE A 23 -6.33 4.73 13.47
C ILE A 23 -6.02 3.97 14.76
N HIS A 24 -5.21 2.93 14.63
CA HIS A 24 -4.56 2.27 15.75
C HIS A 24 -3.11 2.73 15.83
N PHE A 25 -2.73 3.34 16.95
CA PHE A 25 -1.36 3.74 17.20
C PHE A 25 -0.78 3.03 18.43
N GLU A 26 0.37 2.41 18.26
CA GLU A 26 1.15 1.81 19.34
C GLU A 26 2.49 2.52 19.46
N HIS A 27 2.82 2.98 20.67
CA HIS A 27 4.13 3.56 20.95
C HIS A 27 5.00 2.57 21.70
N ILE A 28 6.00 2.06 20.98
CA ILE A 28 7.02 1.15 21.51
C ILE A 28 8.41 1.72 21.23
N GLN A 29 9.38 1.43 22.10
CA GLN A 29 10.76 1.84 21.88
C GLN A 29 11.36 1.00 20.74
N SER A 30 11.51 1.60 19.55
CA SER A 30 11.97 0.96 18.32
C SER A 30 12.74 1.97 17.47
N ASN A 31 13.74 1.49 16.70
CA ASN A 31 14.43 2.30 15.69
C ASN A 31 13.61 2.43 14.39
N PHE A 32 12.49 1.71 14.30
CA PHE A 32 11.65 1.67 13.11
C PHE A 32 10.19 1.99 13.44
N VAL A 33 9.54 2.66 12.50
CA VAL A 33 8.09 2.77 12.41
C VAL A 33 7.55 1.71 11.47
N ARG A 34 6.37 1.18 11.79
CA ARG A 34 5.61 0.27 10.93
C ARG A 34 4.24 0.88 10.67
N ILE A 35 3.87 0.95 9.40
CA ILE A 35 2.59 1.51 8.96
C ILE A 35 1.89 0.43 8.16
N SER A 36 0.65 0.12 8.54
CA SER A 36 -0.21 -0.82 7.84
C SER A 36 -1.54 -0.15 7.54
N LEU A 37 -1.92 -0.11 6.27
CA LEU A 37 -3.25 0.30 5.82
C LEU A 37 -3.98 -0.94 5.30
N SER A 38 -5.00 -1.36 6.04
CA SER A 38 -5.90 -2.45 5.64
C SER A 38 -7.20 -1.87 5.07
N MET A 39 -7.62 -2.34 3.89
CA MET A 39 -8.83 -1.89 3.22
C MET A 39 -9.65 -3.08 2.73
N CYS A 40 -10.97 -3.01 2.89
CA CYS A 40 -11.88 -4.01 2.35
C CYS A 40 -12.19 -3.74 0.88
N THR A 41 -12.26 -4.79 0.08
CA THR A 41 -12.61 -4.73 -1.35
C THR A 41 -14.10 -5.02 -1.61
N SER A 42 -14.93 -5.07 -0.57
CA SER A 42 -16.37 -5.35 -0.69
C SER A 42 -17.15 -4.34 -1.54
N SER A 43 -16.67 -3.10 -1.64
CA SER A 43 -17.25 -2.06 -2.49
C SER A 43 -16.85 -2.17 -3.97
N ILE A 44 -15.90 -3.06 -4.31
CA ILE A 44 -15.43 -3.25 -5.68
C ILE A 44 -16.41 -4.16 -6.43
N PRO A 45 -16.95 -3.73 -7.60
CA PRO A 45 -17.78 -4.57 -8.45
C PRO A 45 -17.11 -5.91 -8.79
N THR A 46 -17.89 -6.99 -8.81
CA THR A 46 -17.37 -8.37 -9.00
C THR A 46 -16.55 -8.50 -10.28
N GLU A 47 -16.96 -7.84 -11.36
CA GLU A 47 -16.28 -7.83 -12.65
C GLU A 47 -14.91 -7.12 -12.63
N LEU A 48 -14.66 -6.26 -11.64
CA LEU A 48 -13.39 -5.56 -11.46
C LEU A 48 -12.46 -6.28 -10.47
N LYS A 49 -12.96 -7.18 -9.63
CA LYS A 49 -12.13 -7.94 -8.68
C LYS A 49 -10.94 -8.67 -9.32
N PRO A 50 -11.05 -9.28 -10.52
CA PRO A 50 -9.90 -9.89 -11.19
C PRO A 50 -8.74 -8.92 -11.50
N LEU A 51 -9.02 -7.61 -11.57
CA LEU A 51 -8.00 -6.59 -11.82
C LEU A 51 -7.18 -6.25 -10.58
N LEU A 52 -7.58 -6.71 -9.39
CA LEU A 52 -6.87 -6.43 -8.14
C LEU A 52 -5.43 -6.95 -8.15
N THR A 53 -5.19 -8.13 -8.73
CA THR A 53 -3.84 -8.68 -8.86
C THR A 53 -2.95 -7.74 -9.69
N LEU A 54 -3.44 -7.28 -10.84
CA LEU A 54 -2.71 -6.33 -11.69
C LEU A 54 -2.48 -4.99 -10.96
N TYR A 55 -3.51 -4.49 -10.27
CA TYR A 55 -3.42 -3.26 -9.48
C TYR A 55 -2.34 -3.36 -8.39
N LEU A 56 -2.36 -4.42 -7.58
CA LEU A 56 -1.41 -4.63 -6.49
C LEU A 56 0.03 -4.82 -7.00
N MET A 57 0.22 -5.54 -8.13
CA MET A 57 1.53 -5.69 -8.77
C MET A 57 2.11 -4.36 -9.25
N ASN A 58 1.25 -3.41 -9.63
CA ASN A 58 1.67 -2.10 -10.13
C ASN A 58 1.70 -1.02 -9.05
N PHE A 59 1.18 -1.27 -7.84
CA PHE A 59 0.95 -0.26 -6.82
C PHE A 59 2.20 0.61 -6.52
N PHE A 60 3.38 -0.01 -6.44
CA PHE A 60 4.66 0.67 -6.23
C PHE A 60 5.53 0.80 -7.49
N THR A 61 5.06 0.30 -8.63
CA THR A 61 5.83 0.27 -9.90
C THR A 61 5.11 1.01 -11.01
N THR A 62 4.44 2.09 -10.62
CA THR A 62 3.71 3.00 -11.50
C THR A 62 4.22 4.43 -11.32
N PRO A 63 4.21 5.26 -12.38
CA PRO A 63 4.52 6.68 -12.27
C PRO A 63 3.52 7.39 -11.35
N VAL A 64 3.94 8.52 -10.76
CA VAL A 64 3.09 9.32 -9.87
C VAL A 64 3.19 10.81 -10.20
N MET A 65 2.19 11.59 -9.78
CA MET A 65 2.23 13.05 -9.80
C MET A 65 2.66 13.58 -8.42
N ARG A 66 3.83 14.17 -8.32
CA ARG A 66 4.30 14.83 -7.08
C ARG A 66 4.66 16.28 -7.34
N GLY A 67 4.05 17.19 -6.57
CA GLY A 67 4.29 18.63 -6.72
C GLY A 67 3.99 19.15 -8.14
N GLY A 68 2.97 18.59 -8.79
CA GLY A 68 2.58 18.94 -10.17
C GLY A 68 3.50 18.40 -11.26
N LYS A 69 4.49 17.57 -10.93
CA LYS A 69 5.40 16.93 -11.89
C LYS A 69 5.17 15.42 -11.89
N ARG A 70 5.30 14.82 -13.08
CA ARG A 70 5.33 13.38 -13.23
C ARG A 70 6.70 12.85 -12.81
N VAL A 71 6.71 11.84 -11.95
CA VAL A 71 7.88 11.07 -11.55
C VAL A 71 7.70 9.68 -12.14
N GLU A 72 8.67 9.21 -12.93
CA GLU A 72 8.60 7.89 -13.56
C GLU A 72 8.82 6.77 -12.55
N PHE A 73 8.36 5.56 -12.88
CA PHE A 73 8.29 4.47 -11.91
C PHE A 73 9.67 4.03 -11.40
N GLU A 74 10.73 4.15 -12.20
CA GLU A 74 12.09 3.84 -11.78
C GLU A 74 12.53 4.77 -10.64
N ASP A 75 12.28 6.07 -10.77
CA ASP A 75 12.60 7.04 -9.72
C ASP A 75 11.73 6.85 -8.47
N VAL A 76 10.45 6.49 -8.66
CA VAL A 76 9.56 6.11 -7.55
C VAL A 76 10.14 4.96 -6.74
N VAL A 77 10.55 3.88 -7.41
CA VAL A 77 11.14 2.70 -6.75
C VAL A 77 12.44 3.08 -6.04
N LEU A 78 13.33 3.80 -6.73
CA LEU A 78 14.61 4.23 -6.16
C LEU A 78 14.44 5.09 -4.91
N ASP A 79 13.46 6.00 -4.90
CA ASP A 79 13.24 6.86 -3.73
C ASP A 79 12.56 6.12 -2.59
N LEU A 80 11.63 5.19 -2.88
CA LEU A 80 11.07 4.31 -1.86
C LEU A 80 12.15 3.43 -1.22
N GLU A 81 13.03 2.82 -2.01
CA GLU A 81 14.16 2.00 -1.51
C GLU A 81 15.14 2.79 -0.65
N LYS A 82 15.34 4.10 -0.92
CA LYS A 82 16.20 4.96 -0.08
C LYS A 82 15.56 5.31 1.26
N GLU A 83 14.24 5.43 1.30
CA GLU A 83 13.51 5.94 2.48
C GLU A 83 12.93 4.84 3.36
N THR A 84 12.88 3.60 2.89
CA THR A 84 12.25 2.49 3.57
C THR A 84 13.23 1.34 3.81
N VAL A 85 12.95 0.57 4.86
CA VAL A 85 13.55 -0.75 5.07
C VAL A 85 12.79 -1.80 4.27
N SER A 86 11.46 -1.68 4.21
CA SER A 86 10.61 -2.52 3.38
C SER A 86 9.26 -1.86 3.09
N TYR A 87 8.66 -2.25 1.97
CA TYR A 87 7.29 -1.89 1.62
C TYR A 87 6.64 -3.03 0.83
N GLN A 88 5.32 -3.17 0.95
CA GLN A 88 4.57 -4.21 0.25
C GLN A 88 3.10 -3.83 0.11
N ALA A 89 2.47 -4.23 -0.99
CA ALA A 89 1.04 -4.19 -1.17
C ALA A 89 0.58 -5.60 -1.57
N SER A 90 -0.37 -6.17 -0.85
CA SER A 90 -0.85 -7.53 -1.09
C SER A 90 -2.27 -7.72 -0.57
N SER A 91 -2.93 -8.80 -0.98
CA SER A 91 -4.13 -9.28 -0.29
C SER A 91 -3.75 -9.76 1.11
N GLU A 92 -4.61 -9.53 2.10
CA GLU A 92 -4.37 -10.05 3.45
C GLU A 92 -4.40 -11.58 3.48
N ARG A 93 -3.46 -12.15 4.24
CA ARG A 93 -3.37 -13.60 4.38
C ARG A 93 -4.63 -14.14 5.05
N GLY A 94 -5.32 -15.04 4.37
CA GLY A 94 -6.56 -15.65 4.87
C GLY A 94 -7.81 -14.79 4.63
N ASN A 95 -7.69 -13.62 3.98
CA ASN A 95 -8.82 -12.82 3.57
C ASN A 95 -8.56 -12.14 2.21
N ALA A 96 -9.00 -12.79 1.13
CA ALA A 96 -8.84 -12.28 -0.23
C ALA A 96 -9.66 -11.00 -0.50
N ASP A 97 -10.67 -10.70 0.34
CA ASP A 97 -11.48 -9.48 0.24
C ASP A 97 -10.88 -8.31 1.04
N MET A 98 -9.64 -8.44 1.51
CA MET A 98 -8.89 -7.39 2.17
C MET A 98 -7.56 -7.19 1.45
N ILE A 99 -7.17 -5.94 1.26
CA ILE A 99 -5.84 -5.54 0.80
C ILE A 99 -5.11 -4.83 1.93
N CYS A 100 -3.81 -5.05 2.00
CA CYS A 100 -2.93 -4.42 2.97
C CYS A 100 -1.76 -3.76 2.25
N VAL A 101 -1.51 -2.50 2.59
CA VAL A 101 -0.29 -1.76 2.22
C VAL A 101 0.55 -1.59 3.48
N HIS A 102 1.78 -2.07 3.44
CA HIS A 102 2.71 -2.07 4.54
C HIS A 102 3.96 -1.26 4.20
N PHE A 103 4.45 -0.51 5.18
CA PHE A 103 5.76 0.14 5.17
C PHE A 103 6.49 -0.10 6.48
N GLN A 104 7.81 -0.25 6.39
CA GLN A 104 8.72 -0.14 7.52
C GLN A 104 9.85 0.82 7.14
N ALA A 105 10.15 1.77 8.02
CA ALA A 105 11.19 2.77 7.81
C ALA A 105 11.80 3.21 9.15
N GLU A 106 12.92 3.94 9.10
CA GLU A 106 13.49 4.62 10.26
C GLU A 106 12.49 5.64 10.84
N VAL A 107 12.54 5.87 12.15
CA VAL A 107 11.54 6.72 12.84
C VAL A 107 11.50 8.14 12.28
N GLU A 108 12.64 8.70 11.89
CA GLU A 108 12.72 10.04 11.31
C GLU A 108 12.03 10.15 9.94
N ARG A 109 11.73 9.02 9.29
CA ARG A 109 11.08 8.98 7.97
C ARG A 109 9.56 8.93 8.04
N TYR A 110 8.95 8.86 9.24
CA TYR A 110 7.51 8.70 9.41
C TYR A 110 6.67 9.65 8.52
N GLU A 111 6.96 10.96 8.56
CA GLU A 111 6.24 11.96 7.77
C GLU A 111 6.38 11.69 6.25
N SER A 112 7.59 11.36 5.79
CA SER A 112 7.85 11.03 4.39
C SER A 112 7.06 9.81 3.94
N ILE A 113 7.01 8.76 4.77
CA ILE A 113 6.26 7.54 4.44
C ILE A 113 4.76 7.81 4.37
N ILE A 114 4.20 8.63 5.26
CA ILE A 114 2.79 9.04 5.17
C ILE A 114 2.54 9.84 3.87
N SER A 115 3.48 10.72 3.48
CA SER A 115 3.41 11.42 2.20
C SER A 115 3.45 10.47 1.00
N TRP A 116 4.28 9.42 1.05
CA TRP A 116 4.35 8.39 0.00
C TRP A 116 3.07 7.58 -0.07
N LEU A 117 2.55 7.11 1.06
CA LEU A 117 1.28 6.38 1.11
C LEU A 117 0.16 7.21 0.48
N LYS A 118 0.06 8.51 0.81
CA LYS A 118 -0.91 9.42 0.19
C LYS A 118 -0.69 9.53 -1.33
N THR A 119 0.55 9.73 -1.76
CA THR A 119 0.90 9.85 -3.19
C THR A 119 0.50 8.59 -3.96
N MET A 120 0.80 7.40 -3.44
CA MET A 120 0.47 6.13 -4.10
C MET A 120 -1.04 5.88 -4.18
N LEU A 121 -1.80 6.33 -3.18
CA LEU A 121 -3.26 6.16 -3.16
C LEU A 121 -3.99 7.13 -4.09
N PHE A 122 -3.52 8.37 -4.21
CA PHE A 122 -4.30 9.45 -4.83
C PHE A 122 -3.67 10.07 -6.07
N ASP A 123 -2.35 9.95 -6.23
CA ASP A 123 -1.60 10.61 -7.29
C ASP A 123 -0.90 9.61 -8.23
N ALA A 124 -1.26 8.32 -8.14
CA ALA A 124 -0.77 7.29 -9.06
C ALA A 124 -1.28 7.52 -10.49
N VAL A 125 -0.39 7.38 -11.45
CA VAL A 125 -0.71 7.43 -12.88
C VAL A 125 -0.70 6.01 -13.44
N HIS A 126 -1.87 5.48 -13.77
CA HIS A 126 -2.02 4.16 -14.37
C HIS A 126 -1.55 4.17 -15.83
N ASP A 127 -0.25 4.01 -16.01
CA ASP A 127 0.40 4.03 -17.32
C ASP A 127 0.10 2.75 -18.13
N PRO A 128 -0.47 2.86 -19.35
CA PRO A 128 -0.83 1.69 -20.16
C PRO A 128 0.34 0.76 -20.49
N ALA A 129 1.54 1.30 -20.73
CA ALA A 129 2.70 0.48 -21.06
C ALA A 129 3.14 -0.36 -19.84
N ARG A 130 3.09 0.23 -18.64
CA ARG A 130 3.36 -0.48 -17.37
C ARG A 130 2.31 -1.54 -17.06
N LEU A 131 1.03 -1.22 -17.26
CA LEU A 131 -0.05 -2.19 -17.07
C LEU A 131 0.09 -3.36 -18.03
N TYR A 132 0.41 -3.11 -19.31
CA TYR A 132 0.60 -4.16 -20.30
C TYR A 132 1.81 -5.05 -19.99
N ALA A 133 2.92 -4.44 -19.55
CA ALA A 133 4.11 -5.19 -19.14
C ALA A 133 3.82 -6.13 -17.95
N SER A 134 3.13 -5.61 -16.92
CA SER A 134 2.76 -6.43 -15.75
C SER A 134 1.74 -7.52 -16.10
N LEU A 135 0.75 -7.22 -16.95
CA LEU A 135 -0.21 -8.23 -17.41
C LEU A 135 0.47 -9.35 -18.20
N THR A 136 1.43 -8.99 -19.06
CA THR A 136 2.20 -9.97 -19.84
C THR A 136 2.98 -10.90 -18.90
N LYS A 137 3.57 -10.34 -17.84
CA LYS A 137 4.25 -11.12 -16.79
C LYS A 137 3.27 -12.06 -16.07
N ILE A 138 2.13 -11.54 -15.59
CA ILE A 138 1.10 -12.36 -14.94
C ILE A 138 0.72 -13.56 -15.81
N LEU A 139 0.44 -13.33 -17.10
CA LEU A 139 0.05 -14.39 -18.03
C LEU A 139 1.16 -15.42 -18.27
N ALA A 140 2.42 -14.98 -18.26
CA ALA A 140 3.57 -15.85 -18.44
C ALA A 140 3.86 -16.73 -17.21
N ASP A 141 3.49 -16.28 -16.01
CA ASP A 141 3.70 -17.01 -14.75
C ASP A 141 2.63 -18.10 -14.50
N ILE A 142 1.44 -18.01 -15.13
CA ILE A 142 0.33 -18.97 -14.98
C ILE A 142 0.73 -20.45 -15.25
N PRO A 143 1.45 -20.78 -16.34
CA PRO A 143 1.82 -22.17 -16.62
C PRO A 143 2.71 -22.78 -15.55
N ASP A 144 3.57 -21.97 -14.92
CA ASP A 144 4.50 -22.42 -13.88
C ASP A 144 3.80 -22.56 -12.52
N GLU A 145 2.89 -21.65 -12.15
CA GLU A 145 2.03 -21.81 -10.97
C GLU A 145 1.20 -23.11 -11.04
N LYS A 146 0.73 -23.48 -12.23
CA LYS A 146 0.01 -24.74 -12.43
C LYS A 146 0.89 -25.97 -12.20
N ARG A 147 2.21 -25.88 -12.43
CA ARG A 147 3.15 -27.00 -12.25
C ARG A 147 3.57 -27.19 -10.80
N GLU A 148 3.61 -26.12 -10.00
CA GLU A 148 3.94 -26.21 -8.57
C GLU A 148 2.78 -26.68 -7.70
N ALA A 149 1.55 -26.67 -8.24
CA ALA A 149 0.34 -27.13 -7.56
C ALA A 149 0.03 -28.63 -7.75
N ASP A 150 0.81 -29.34 -8.58
CA ASP A 150 0.81 -30.81 -8.73
C ASP A 150 1.96 -31.45 -7.93
#